data_AF-A0A392P0C6-F1
#
_entry.id   AF-A0A392P0C6-F1
#
_cell.length_a   1.000
_cell.length_b   1.000
_cell.length_c   1.000
_cell.angle_alpha   90.00
_cell.angle_beta   90.00
_cell.angle_gamma   90.00
#
_symmetry.space_group_name_H-M   'P 1'
#
loop_
_entity.id
_entity.type
_entity.pdbx_description
1 polymer ?
#
loop_
_entity_poly.entity_id
_entity_poly.type
_entity_poly.pdbx_seq_one_letter_code
_entity_poly.pdbx_strand_id
1 'polypeptide(L)'
;MPFSARALEEKRARLGLVECMNHELLQPYPVLHEKPGDYVAQIKFTVLLMPNGSDRITSHPLQEVQPTKTVDDPEIKAWLALGVKTKKKGGGKKKKGMVEVQGSVF
;
A
#
# COMPACT_ATOMS: atom_id res chain seq x y z
N MET A 1 15.75 5.76 8.96
CA MET A 1 15.38 4.74 7.97
C MET A 1 15.30 3.39 8.66
N PRO A 2 14.25 2.58 8.45
CA PRO A 2 14.19 1.21 8.99
C PRO A 2 15.31 0.35 8.39
N PHE A 3 15.85 -0.59 9.17
CA PHE A 3 16.85 -1.56 8.72
C PHE A 3 16.56 -2.94 9.31
N SER A 4 17.06 -3.98 8.65
CA SER A 4 17.00 -5.35 9.19
C SER A 4 18.23 -5.65 10.01
N ALA A 5 18.08 -6.32 11.16
CA ALA A 5 19.21 -6.82 11.93
C ALA A 5 20.14 -7.75 11.12
N ARG A 6 19.65 -8.34 10.02
CA ARG A 6 20.46 -9.16 9.09
C ARG A 6 21.48 -8.35 8.31
N ALA A 7 21.28 -7.04 8.16
CA ALA A 7 22.23 -6.16 7.50
C ALA A 7 23.44 -5.83 8.37
N LEU A 8 23.42 -6.20 9.66
CA LEU A 8 24.57 -6.07 10.56
C LEU A 8 25.45 -7.31 10.41
N GLU A 9 26.66 -7.15 9.88
CA GLU A 9 27.58 -8.26 9.61
C GLU A 9 28.11 -8.94 10.88
N GLU A 10 28.10 -8.21 12.00
CA GLU A 10 28.70 -8.66 13.25
C GLU A 10 27.75 -9.50 14.11
N LYS A 11 28.16 -10.72 14.47
CA LYS A 11 27.38 -11.60 15.36
C LYS A 11 27.09 -10.98 16.74
N ARG A 12 27.93 -10.05 17.19
CA ARG A 12 27.79 -9.32 18.47
C ARG A 12 26.79 -8.18 18.41
N ALA A 13 26.35 -7.76 17.22
CA ALA A 13 25.42 -6.66 17.06
C ALA A 13 24.09 -6.88 17.80
N ARG A 14 23.67 -8.15 17.99
CA ARG A 14 22.47 -8.48 18.78
C ARG A 14 22.54 -8.00 20.23
N LEU A 15 23.72 -8.00 20.84
CA LEU A 15 23.90 -7.53 22.21
C LEU A 15 23.71 -6.01 22.29
N GLY A 16 24.33 -5.27 21.36
CA GLY A 16 24.19 -3.81 21.30
C GLY A 16 22.78 -3.35 20.94
N LEU A 17 22.06 -4.11 20.10
CA LEU A 17 20.67 -3.79 19.75
C LEU A 17 19.73 -3.81 20.96
N VAL A 18 19.94 -4.73 21.91
CA VAL A 18 19.11 -4.83 23.13
C VAL A 18 19.26 -3.56 23.98
N GLU A 19 20.49 -3.07 24.14
CA GLU A 19 20.75 -1.83 24.86
C GLU A 19 20.12 -0.62 24.17
N CYS A 20 20.30 -0.50 22.84
CA CYS A 20 19.68 0.58 22.06
C CYS A 20 18.15 0.58 22.14
N MET A 21 17.51 -0.59 22.26
CA MET A 21 16.06 -0.69 22.44
C MET A 21 15.63 -0.29 23.86
N ASN A 22 16.37 -0.73 24.90
CA ASN A 22 16.08 -0.40 26.29
C ASN A 22 16.22 1.09 26.59
N HIS A 23 17.11 1.78 25.87
CA HIS A 23 17.35 3.22 25.99
C HIS A 23 16.60 4.05 24.94
N GLU A 24 15.60 3.48 24.26
CA GLU A 24 14.74 4.18 23.29
C GLU A 24 15.47 4.81 22.08
N LEU A 25 16.72 4.39 21.82
CA LEU A 25 17.48 4.81 20.64
C LEU A 25 16.96 4.13 19.37
N LEU A 26 16.37 2.95 19.52
CA LEU A 26 15.78 2.17 18.44
C LEU A 26 14.36 1.73 18.79
N GLN A 27 13.42 2.00 17.88
CA GLN A 27 12.06 1.47 17.98
C GLN A 27 11.95 0.15 17.23
N PRO A 28 11.63 -0.97 17.90
CA PRO A 28 11.44 -2.26 17.23
C PRO A 28 10.14 -2.29 16.43
N TYR A 29 10.15 -3.05 15.33
CA TYR A 29 8.96 -3.41 14.56
C TYR A 29 8.65 -4.88 14.84
N PRO A 30 7.78 -5.20 15.84
CA PRO A 30 7.53 -6.57 16.24
C PRO A 30 6.84 -7.36 15.12
N VAL A 31 7.18 -8.65 15.02
CA VAL A 31 6.51 -9.59 14.12
C VAL A 31 5.22 -10.05 14.78
N LEU A 32 4.09 -9.72 14.17
CA LEU A 32 2.76 -10.12 14.62
C LEU A 32 2.27 -11.34 13.85
N HIS A 33 1.56 -12.23 14.52
CA HIS A 33 1.01 -13.46 13.97
C HIS A 33 -0.47 -13.56 14.27
N GLU A 34 -1.25 -14.06 13.31
CA GLU A 34 -2.64 -14.44 13.51
C GLU A 34 -2.76 -15.88 13.98
N LYS A 35 -3.99 -16.31 14.30
CA LYS A 35 -4.27 -17.67 14.74
C LYS A 35 -3.90 -18.71 13.66
N PRO A 36 -3.53 -19.93 14.06
CA PRO A 36 -3.27 -21.01 13.12
C PRO A 36 -4.49 -21.26 12.23
N GLY A 37 -4.28 -21.17 10.90
CA GLY A 37 -5.33 -21.38 9.90
C GLY A 37 -5.96 -20.10 9.35
N ASP A 38 -5.68 -18.93 9.94
CA ASP A 38 -6.18 -17.64 9.44
C ASP A 38 -5.22 -17.01 8.42
N TYR A 39 -5.78 -16.15 7.55
CA TYR A 39 -5.04 -15.44 6.50
C TYR A 39 -5.00 -13.94 6.77
N VAL A 40 -3.84 -13.30 6.48
CA VAL A 40 -3.65 -11.86 6.59
C VAL A 40 -3.42 -11.26 5.22
N ALA A 41 -4.21 -10.25 4.86
CA ALA A 41 -4.01 -9.43 3.67
C ALA A 41 -3.55 -8.01 4.08
N GLN A 42 -2.48 -7.51 3.47
CA GLN A 42 -1.98 -6.15 3.69
C GLN A 42 -1.75 -5.44 2.36
N ILE A 43 -2.40 -4.29 2.17
CA ILE A 43 -2.17 -3.40 1.03
C ILE A 43 -1.63 -2.09 1.57
N LYS A 44 -0.39 -1.75 1.19
CA LYS A 44 0.28 -0.49 1.54
C LYS A 44 0.56 0.31 0.28
N PHE A 45 0.22 1.60 0.31
CA PHE A 45 0.54 2.54 -0.74
C PHE A 45 0.76 3.93 -0.14
N THR A 46 1.46 4.77 -0.89
CA THR A 46 1.78 6.14 -0.50
C THR A 46 0.90 7.09 -1.32
N VAL A 47 0.35 8.10 -0.64
CA VAL A 47 -0.51 9.12 -1.24
C VAL A 47 0.13 10.49 -1.04
N LEU A 48 0.10 11.32 -2.08
CA LEU A 48 0.40 12.74 -2.00
C LEU A 48 -0.90 13.53 -1.89
N LEU A 49 -0.95 14.44 -0.92
CA LEU A 49 -2.07 15.36 -0.76
C LEU A 49 -1.77 16.64 -1.53
N MET A 50 -2.39 16.78 -2.70
CA MET A 50 -2.19 17.93 -3.57
C MET A 50 -3.45 18.82 -3.55
N PRO A 51 -3.34 20.12 -3.87
CA PRO A 51 -4.52 21.01 -3.96
C PRO A 51 -5.56 20.56 -5.00
N ASN A 52 -5.17 19.73 -5.97
CA ASN A 52 -6.04 19.16 -6.99
C ASN A 52 -6.64 17.79 -6.61
N GLY A 53 -6.31 17.24 -5.43
CA GLY A 53 -6.80 15.96 -4.94
C GLY A 53 -5.68 15.05 -4.43
N SER A 54 -6.08 13.87 -3.96
CA SER A 54 -5.14 12.84 -3.50
C SER A 54 -4.56 12.07 -4.67
N ASP A 55 -3.23 11.99 -4.78
CA ASP A 55 -2.55 11.21 -5.81
C ASP A 55 -1.84 9.98 -5.22
N ARG A 56 -2.16 8.80 -5.74
CA ARG A 56 -1.52 7.55 -5.31
C ARG A 56 -0.25 7.35 -6.13
N ILE A 57 0.90 7.37 -5.47
CA ILE A 57 2.21 7.30 -6.14
C ILE A 57 2.79 5.88 -6.21
N THR A 58 2.46 5.03 -5.24
CA THR A 58 2.87 3.62 -5.23
C THR A 58 1.64 2.74 -5.35
N SER A 59 1.76 1.66 -6.12
CA SER A 59 0.70 0.67 -6.28
C SER A 59 1.29 -0.72 -6.33
N HIS A 60 0.54 -1.69 -5.83
CA HIS A 60 0.87 -3.10 -5.95
C HIS A 60 -0.04 -3.73 -7.01
N PRO A 61 0.43 -4.73 -7.79
CA PRO A 61 -0.43 -5.52 -8.65
C PRO A 61 -1.60 -6.10 -7.85
N LEU A 62 -2.80 -6.00 -8.40
CA LEU A 62 -3.98 -6.55 -7.75
C LEU A 62 -3.92 -8.08 -7.83
N GLN A 63 -4.07 -8.75 -6.70
CA GLN A 63 -4.24 -10.19 -6.68
C GLN A 63 -5.65 -10.54 -7.17
N GLU A 64 -5.75 -11.46 -8.13
CA GLU A 64 -7.03 -11.98 -8.57
C GLU A 64 -7.62 -12.86 -7.47
N VAL A 65 -8.65 -12.35 -6.81
CA VAL A 65 -9.41 -13.07 -5.80
C VAL A 65 -10.86 -13.13 -6.26
N GLN A 66 -11.47 -14.32 -6.18
CA GLN A 66 -12.90 -14.50 -6.41
C GLN A 66 -13.62 -14.47 -5.05
N PRO A 67 -14.20 -13.34 -4.64
CA PRO A 67 -14.86 -13.25 -3.35
C PRO A 67 -16.17 -14.05 -3.37
N THR A 68 -16.36 -14.94 -2.41
CA THR A 68 -17.63 -15.64 -2.18
C THR A 68 -18.69 -14.73 -1.55
N LYS A 69 -18.25 -13.65 -0.87
CA LYS A 69 -19.12 -12.71 -0.16
C LYS A 69 -18.99 -11.32 -0.78
N THR A 70 -20.12 -10.69 -1.08
CA THR A 70 -20.19 -9.31 -1.54
C THR A 70 -20.37 -8.35 -0.36
N VAL A 71 -19.99 -7.09 -0.55
CA VAL A 71 -20.37 -6.02 0.37
C VAL A 71 -21.85 -5.75 0.13
N ASP A 72 -22.70 -5.75 1.16
CA ASP A 72 -24.15 -5.56 1.00
C ASP A 72 -24.63 -4.17 1.43
N ASP A 73 -23.87 -3.50 2.30
CA ASP A 73 -24.21 -2.19 2.84
C ASP A 73 -24.28 -1.10 1.76
N PRO A 74 -25.41 -0.36 1.67
CA PRO A 74 -25.62 0.63 0.62
C PRO A 74 -24.71 1.87 0.76
N GLU A 75 -24.34 2.28 1.98
CA GLU A 75 -23.48 3.43 2.21
C GLU A 75 -22.04 3.13 1.83
N ILE A 76 -21.54 1.94 2.19
CA ILE A 76 -20.18 1.50 1.83
C ILE A 76 -20.06 1.36 0.30
N LYS A 77 -21.09 0.81 -0.36
CA LYS A 77 -21.14 0.76 -1.83
C LYS A 77 -21.06 2.15 -2.45
N ALA A 78 -21.77 3.12 -1.89
CA ALA A 78 -21.72 4.50 -2.37
C ALA A 78 -20.31 5.08 -2.27
N TRP A 79 -19.58 4.85 -1.15
CA TRP A 79 -18.20 5.32 -1.01
C TRP A 79 -17.21 4.62 -1.94
N LEU A 80 -17.34 3.30 -2.13
CA LEU A 80 -16.47 2.54 -3.04
C LEU A 80 -16.65 2.96 -4.51
N ALA A 81 -17.84 3.47 -4.87
CA ALA A 81 -18.10 4.01 -6.20
C ALA A 81 -17.51 5.42 -6.41
N LEU A 82 -17.09 6.12 -5.34
CA LEU A 82 -16.50 7.45 -5.47
C LEU A 82 -15.07 7.36 -6.05
N GLY A 83 -14.79 8.23 -7.01
CA GLY A 83 -13.44 8.37 -7.56
C GLY A 83 -12.52 9.08 -6.55
N VAL A 84 -11.31 8.53 -6.34
CA VAL A 84 -10.30 9.09 -5.42
C VAL A 84 -9.76 10.45 -5.89
N LYS A 85 -9.76 10.71 -7.20
CA LYS A 85 -9.41 12.02 -7.77
C LYS A 85 -10.68 12.80 -8.08
N THR A 86 -10.85 13.98 -7.48
CA THR A 86 -11.85 14.96 -7.88
C THR A 86 -11.53 15.42 -9.30
N LYS A 87 -12.28 14.92 -10.28
CA LYS A 87 -12.28 15.52 -11.62
C LYS A 87 -12.84 16.94 -11.48
N LYS A 88 -11.96 17.92 -11.30
CA LYS A 88 -12.32 19.32 -11.54
C LYS A 88 -12.78 19.38 -13.00
N LYS A 89 -14.06 19.70 -13.24
CA LYS A 89 -14.55 20.12 -14.56
C LYS A 89 -13.80 21.41 -14.92
N GLY A 90 -12.61 21.27 -15.49
CA GLY A 90 -11.87 22.34 -16.15
C GLY A 90 -12.18 22.25 -17.63
N GLY A 91 -12.85 23.28 -18.16
CA GLY A 91 -13.10 23.41 -19.58
C GLY A 91 -11.81 23.40 -20.41
N GLY A 92 -11.92 22.91 -21.65
CA GLY A 92 -10.95 23.21 -22.71
C GLY A 92 -9.94 22.12 -23.02
N LYS A 93 -10.37 21.16 -23.85
CA LYS A 93 -9.62 20.47 -24.93
C LYS A 93 -8.12 20.81 -25.02
N LYS A 94 -7.24 19.84 -24.79
CA LYS A 94 -6.00 19.70 -25.57
C LYS A 94 -5.49 18.25 -25.64
N LYS A 95 -5.68 17.71 -26.85
CA LYS A 95 -4.99 16.65 -27.60
C LYS A 95 -4.93 15.22 -27.04
N LYS A 96 -5.76 14.37 -27.69
CA LYS A 96 -5.53 12.95 -27.98
C LYS A 96 -4.06 12.71 -28.39
N GLY A 97 -3.38 11.84 -27.66
CA GLY A 97 -2.25 11.05 -28.13
C GLY A 97 -2.62 9.59 -27.92
N MET A 98 -2.99 8.93 -29.01
CA MET A 98 -3.31 7.51 -29.07
C MET A 98 -1.99 6.73 -28.95
N VAL A 99 -1.82 5.90 -27.93
CA VAL A 99 -0.88 4.79 -27.99
C VAL A 99 -1.68 3.53 -27.73
N GLU A 100 -2.03 2.92 -28.85
CA GLU A 100 -2.50 1.55 -29.00
C GLU A 100 -1.38 0.61 -28.53
N VAL A 101 -1.68 -0.30 -27.60
CA VAL A 101 -0.93 -1.55 -27.47
C VAL A 101 -1.96 -2.66 -27.52
N GLN A 102 -1.98 -3.29 -28.69
CA GLN A 102 -2.70 -4.52 -29.00
C GLN A 102 -2.41 -5.60 -27.97
N GLY A 103 -3.43 -6.42 -27.71
CA GLY A 103 -3.27 -7.66 -26.97
C GLY A 103 -2.37 -8.66 -27.69
N SER A 104 -1.71 -9.46 -26.88
CA SER A 104 -1.20 -10.79 -27.17
C SER A 104 -1.14 -11.47 -25.79
N VAL A 105 -2.11 -12.35 -25.48
CA VAL A 105 -1.91 -13.81 -25.53
C VAL A 105 -0.51 -14.19 -25.06
N PHE A 106 -0.32 -14.34 -23.75
CA PHE A 106 0.08 -15.56 -23.03
C PHE A 106 0.09 -15.27 -21.52
#